data_AF-A0A8J1M132-F1
#
_entry.id   AF-A0A8J1M132-F1
#
_cell.length_a   1.000
_cell.length_b   1.000
_cell.length_c   1.000
_cell.angle_alpha   90.00
_cell.angle_beta   90.00
_cell.angle_gamma   90.00
#
_symmetry.space_group_name_H-M   'P 1'
#
loop_
_entity.id
_entity.type
_entity.pdbx_description
1 polymer ?
#
loop_
_entity_poly.entity_id
_entity_poly.type
_entity_poly.pdbx_seq_one_letter_code
_entity_poly.pdbx_strand_id
1 'polypeptide(L)' 'MAPEVLQGQRYNAAVDWWALGIIMCQMASGDSPFYEGNNREKVISSIINDEPRIPRWLNDDLKDLLRKVNVSSGME' A
#
# COMPACT_ATOMS: atom_id res chain seq x y z
N MET A 1 7.29 0.98 -2.51
CA MET A 1 7.24 1.84 -3.71
C MET A 1 5.85 1.72 -4.28
N ALA A 2 5.22 2.82 -4.69
CA ALA A 2 3.88 2.78 -5.26
C ALA A 2 3.87 2.01 -6.61
N PRO A 3 2.73 1.40 -7.01
CA PRO A 3 2.62 0.63 -8.25
C PRO A 3 3.08 1.39 -9.49
N GLU A 4 2.67 2.64 -9.63
CA GLU A 4 3.00 3.55 -10.74
C GLU A 4 4.52 3.80 -10.85
N VAL A 5 5.21 3.88 -9.72
CA VAL A 5 6.68 4.03 -9.67
C VAL A 5 7.36 2.75 -10.14
N LEU A 6 6.86 1.59 -9.70
CA LEU A 6 7.42 0.28 -10.10
C LEU A 6 7.18 -0.02 -11.59
N GLN A 7 6.10 0.52 -12.16
CA GLN A 7 5.77 0.40 -13.58
C GLN A 7 6.46 1.46 -14.46
N GLY A 8 7.21 2.40 -13.87
CA GLY A 8 7.87 3.47 -14.61
C GLY A 8 6.91 4.48 -15.24
N GLN A 9 5.69 4.59 -14.69
CA GLN A 9 4.71 5.57 -15.12
C GLN A 9 5.05 6.96 -14.59
N ARG A 10 4.40 7.99 -15.14
CA ARG A 10 4.49 9.33 -14.58
C ARG A 10 3.81 9.31 -13.22
N TYR A 11 4.47 9.89 -12.23
CA TYR A 11 3.96 9.96 -10.86
C TYR A 11 4.04 11.37 -10.32
N ASN A 12 3.28 11.64 -9.26
CA ASN A 12 3.23 12.92 -8.55
C ASN A 12 3.33 12.68 -7.03
N ALA A 13 3.00 13.68 -6.22
CA ALA A 13 3.06 13.57 -4.76
C ALA A 13 2.11 12.50 -4.14
N ALA A 14 1.18 11.91 -4.92
CA ALA A 14 0.31 10.82 -4.47
C ALA A 14 1.10 9.57 -4.06
N VAL A 15 2.28 9.34 -4.63
CA VAL A 15 3.14 8.19 -4.27
C VAL A 15 3.58 8.22 -2.81
N ASP A 16 3.75 9.42 -2.26
CA ASP A 16 4.14 9.61 -0.86
C ASP A 16 2.95 9.31 0.07
N TRP A 17 1.73 9.70 -0.33
CA TRP A 17 0.51 9.34 0.38
C TRP A 17 0.28 7.83 0.37
N TRP A 18 0.47 7.18 -0.79
CA TRP A 18 0.43 5.72 -0.86
C TRP A 18 1.46 5.10 0.10
N ALA A 19 2.71 5.57 0.08
CA ALA A 19 3.75 5.05 0.96
C ALA A 19 3.41 5.24 2.44
N LEU A 20 2.84 6.40 2.81
CA LEU A 20 2.35 6.68 4.15
C LEU A 20 1.26 5.67 4.57
N GLY A 21 0.29 5.38 3.69
CA GLY A 21 -0.76 4.39 3.94
C GLY A 21 -0.21 3.00 4.23
N ILE A 22 0.78 2.55 3.45
CA ILE A 22 1.45 1.26 3.66
C ILE A 22 2.20 1.23 5.00
N ILE A 23 2.98 2.27 5.31
CA ILE A 23 3.73 2.36 6.56
C ILE A 23 2.78 2.40 7.77
N MET A 24 1.69 3.17 7.71
CA MET A 24 0.68 3.21 8.77
C MET A 24 0.04 1.84 8.99
N CYS A 25 -0.31 1.13 7.91
CA CYS A 25 -0.84 -0.23 8.01
C CYS A 25 0.17 -1.14 8.71
N GLN A 26 1.44 -1.12 8.27
CA GLN A 26 2.51 -1.96 8.81
C GLN A 26 2.82 -1.65 10.28
N MET A 27 2.84 -0.38 10.69
CA MET A 27 3.03 0.00 12.09
C MET A 27 1.90 -0.51 12.98
N ALA A 28 0.68 -0.56 12.47
CA ALA A 28 -0.49 -1.03 13.22
C ALA A 28 -0.63 -2.55 13.24
N SER A 29 -0.28 -3.24 12.15
CA SER A 29 -0.39 -4.70 12.02
C SER A 29 0.85 -5.45 12.52
N GLY A 30 2.03 -4.83 12.48
CA GLY A 30 3.33 -5.49 12.66
C GLY A 30 3.86 -6.20 11.40
N ASP A 31 2.98 -6.40 10.42
CA ASP A 31 3.18 -7.22 9.22
C ASP A 31 3.05 -6.36 7.95
N SER A 32 3.75 -6.75 6.88
CA SER A 32 3.60 -6.11 5.56
C SER A 32 2.18 -6.35 5.01
N PRO A 33 1.51 -5.34 4.44
CA PRO A 33 0.22 -5.54 3.79
C PRO A 33 0.32 -6.27 2.44
N PHE A 34 1.54 -6.53 1.95
CA PHE A 34 1.84 -7.27 0.72
C PHE A 34 2.68 -8.53 1.02
N TYR A 35 2.98 -9.32 -0.01
CA TYR A 35 3.79 -10.55 0.10
C TYR A 35 5.01 -10.42 1.03
N GLU A 36 5.06 -11.28 2.05
CA GLU A 36 6.15 -11.39 3.00
C GLU A 36 7.13 -12.48 2.57
N GLY A 37 8.23 -12.06 1.97
CA GLY A 37 9.32 -12.97 1.62
C GLY A 37 10.49 -12.25 0.98
N ASN A 38 11.60 -12.97 0.81
CA ASN A 38 12.84 -12.43 0.25
C ASN A 38 12.86 -12.39 -1.28
N ASN A 39 11.84 -12.95 -1.95
CA ASN A 39 11.75 -12.90 -3.41
C ASN A 39 11.21 -11.54 -3.85
N ARG A 40 12.12 -10.69 -4.32
CA ARG A 40 11.83 -9.34 -4.80
C ARG A 40 10.78 -9.29 -5.91
N GLU A 41 10.79 -10.23 -6.86
CA GLU A 41 9.82 -10.27 -7.96
C GLU A 41 8.41 -10.53 -7.46
N LYS A 42 8.26 -11.41 -6.47
CA LYS A 42 6.97 -11.68 -5.82
C LYS A 42 6.46 -10.47 -5.03
N VAL A 43 7.35 -9.75 -4.34
CA VAL A 43 6.99 -8.50 -3.64
C VAL A 43 6.49 -7.46 -4.64
N ILE A 44 7.24 -7.22 -5.72
CA ILE A 44 6.85 -6.25 -6.76
C ILE A 44 5.53 -6.66 -7.41
N SER A 45 5.37 -7.94 -7.76
CA SER A 45 4.13 -8.47 -8.33
C SER A 45 2.95 -8.26 -7.38
N SER A 46 3.14 -8.49 -6.08
CA SER A 46 2.08 -8.28 -5.08
C SER A 46 1.70 -6.81 -4.94
N ILE A 47 2.69 -5.89 -4.95
CA ILE A 47 2.41 -4.45 -4.92
C ILE A 47 1.61 -4.01 -6.16
N ILE A 48 1.90 -4.57 -7.33
CA ILE A 48 1.26 -4.19 -8.59
C ILE A 48 -0.14 -4.79 -8.75
N ASN A 49 -0.32 -6.06 -8.35
CA ASN A 49 -1.49 -6.84 -8.72
C ASN A 49 -2.47 -7.10 -7.56
N ASP A 50 -2.03 -6.96 -6.31
CA ASP A 50 -2.85 -7.27 -5.14
C ASP A 50 -3.30 -5.99 -4.41
N GLU A 51 -4.43 -6.07 -3.72
CA GLU A 51 -4.83 -5.03 -2.77
C GLU A 51 -4.09 -5.20 -1.42
N PRO A 52 -3.74 -4.09 -0.74
CA PRO A 52 -3.12 -4.14 0.58
C PRO A 52 -4.01 -4.90 1.59
N ARG A 53 -3.46 -5.92 2.25
CA ARG A 53 -4.18 -6.68 3.26
C ARG A 53 -4.32 -5.87 4.55
N ILE A 54 -5.54 -5.41 4.83
CA ILE A 54 -5.87 -4.72 6.08
C ILE A 54 -6.43 -5.74 7.09
N PRO A 55 -5.79 -5.97 8.26
CA PRO A 55 -6.29 -6.90 9.26
C PRO A 55 -7.67 -6.51 9.81
N ARG A 56 -8.55 -7.51 9.98
CA ARG A 56 -9.93 -7.29 10.44
C ARG A 56 -10.01 -6.73 11.86
N TRP A 57 -9.01 -7.00 12.69
CA TRP A 57 -8.95 -6.59 14.09
C TRP A 57 -8.48 -5.14 14.29
N LEU A 58 -8.04 -4.43 13.24
CA LEU A 58 -7.79 -3.00 13.33
C LEU A 58 -9.08 -2.22 13.63
N ASN A 59 -8.98 -1.08 14.30
CA ASN A 59 -10.14 -0.23 14.56
C ASN A 59 -10.68 0.36 13.25
N ASP A 60 -11.97 0.70 13.25
CA ASP A 60 -12.65 1.12 12.02
C ASP A 60 -12.19 2.50 11.54
N ASP A 61 -11.78 3.41 12.44
CA ASP A 61 -11.23 4.72 12.03
C ASP A 61 -9.91 4.57 11.27
N LEU A 62 -9.04 3.64 11.68
CA LEU A 62 -7.80 3.38 10.95
C LEU A 62 -8.08 2.71 9.60
N LYS A 63 -9.03 1.77 9.55
CA LYS A 63 -9.46 1.18 8.26
C LYS A 63 -10.00 2.25 7.32
N ASP A 64 -10.78 3.20 7.82
CA ASP A 64 -11.31 4.32 7.03
C ASP A 64 -10.19 5.25 6.54
N LEU A 65 -9.25 5.62 7.43
CA LEU A 65 -8.08 6.41 7.08
C LEU A 65 -7.23 5.74 5.99
N LEU A 66 -6.90 4.46 6.17
CA LEU A 66 -6.08 3.69 5.23
C LEU A 66 -6.74 3.60 3.85
N ARG A 67 -8.06 3.42 3.78
CA ARG A 67 -8.81 3.44 2.52
C ARG A 67 -8.72 4.80 1.85
N LYS A 68 -8.93 5.89 2.57
CA LYS A 68 -8.87 7.26 2.00
C LYS A 68 -7.50 7.60 1.45
N VAL A 69 -6.45 7.23 2.17
CA VAL A 69 -5.05 7.49 1.77
C VAL A 69 -4.65 6.63 0.57
N ASN A 70 -5.06 5.36 0.52
CA ASN A 70 -4.68 4.45 -0.58
C ASN A 70 -5.52 4.61 -1.85
N VAL A 71 -6.76 5.11 -1.77
CA VAL A 71 -7.61 5.38 -2.95
C VAL A 71 -7.14 6.61 -3.72
N SER A 72 -6.46 7.55 -3.06
CA SER A 72 -6.03 8.81 -3.69
C SER A 72 -4.91 8.67 -4.73
N SER A 73 -4.27 7.50 -4.88
CA SER A 73 -3.28 7.23 -5.94
C SER A 73 -3.90 6.79 -7.27
N GLY A 74 -5.19 6.45 -7.31
CA GLY A 74 -5.87 5.92 -8.50
C GLY A 74 -6.74 6.92 -9.27
N MET A 75 -6.77 8.19 -8.88
CA MET A 75 -7.53 9.25 -9.55
C MET A 75 -6.58 10.24 -10.24
N GLU A 76 -6.21 9.91 -11.48
CA GLU A 76 -6.08 10.89 -12.57
C GLU A 76 -7.26 10.72 -13.53
#